data_AF-A0A2T1CR29-F1
#
_entry.id   AF-A0A2T1CR29-F1
#
_cell.length_a   1.000
_cell.length_b   1.000
_cell.length_c   1.000
_cell.angle_alpha   90.00
_cell.angle_beta   90.00
_cell.angle_gamma   90.00
#
_symmetry.space_group_name_H-M   'P 1'
#
loop_
_entity.id
_entity.type
_entity.pdbx_description
1 polymer ?
#
loop_
_entity_poly.entity_id
_entity_poly.type
_entity_poly.pdbx_seq_one_letter_code
_entity_poly.pdbx_strand_id
1 'polypeptide(L)'
;MNIDEFVERSLGKWRSQRSAHHLAFHHFEEVTSQIEILPLENDDERVIALCKANQIDPHLVTSPFYMTWEGESDWDEDEILAGSTVLVPVPDLDNPTQGRLLREQGYAETVAAIGEYQLIEDGSFVLHTQYERATAEEKIWFATPNLRFRVSLIKTGDGKGVTTASFSSEIRVLNLADE
;
A
#
# COMPACT_ATOMS: atom_id res chain seq x y z
N MET A 1 10.63 -12.46 -7.99
CA MET A 1 9.39 -11.73 -8.20
C MET A 1 9.76 -10.32 -8.64
N ASN A 2 9.16 -9.81 -9.72
CA ASN A 2 9.29 -8.41 -10.11
C ASN A 2 8.02 -7.61 -9.74
N ILE A 3 8.03 -6.29 -10.00
CA ILE A 3 6.92 -5.41 -9.59
C ILE A 3 5.61 -5.77 -10.30
N ASP A 4 5.67 -6.11 -11.59
CA ASP A 4 4.49 -6.50 -12.37
C ASP A 4 3.84 -7.76 -11.78
N GLU A 5 4.65 -8.78 -11.47
CA GLU A 5 4.19 -10.03 -10.84
C GLU A 5 3.61 -9.79 -9.45
N PHE A 6 4.20 -8.87 -8.67
CA PHE A 6 3.70 -8.54 -7.33
C PHE A 6 2.35 -7.82 -7.40
N VAL A 7 2.21 -6.86 -8.33
CA VAL A 7 0.95 -6.14 -8.55
C VAL A 7 -0.12 -7.10 -9.08
N GLU A 8 0.20 -7.92 -10.07
CA GLU A 8 -0.71 -8.93 -10.63
C GLU A 8 -1.27 -9.85 -9.54
N ARG A 9 -0.39 -10.36 -8.65
CA ARG A 9 -0.83 -11.16 -7.50
C ARG A 9 -1.67 -10.38 -6.51
N SER A 10 -1.52 -9.06 -6.43
CA SER A 10 -2.27 -8.21 -5.53
C SER A 10 -3.68 -7.87 -6.03
N LEU A 11 -3.92 -7.94 -7.33
CA LEU A 11 -5.23 -7.62 -7.93
C LEU A 11 -6.34 -8.50 -7.34
N GLY A 12 -7.52 -7.94 -7.15
CA GLY A 12 -8.71 -8.60 -6.63
C GLY A 12 -9.21 -8.05 -5.30
N LYS A 13 -10.14 -8.78 -4.69
CA LYS A 13 -10.79 -8.40 -3.43
C LYS A 13 -10.17 -9.13 -2.24
N TRP A 14 -10.01 -8.41 -1.13
CA TRP A 14 -9.36 -8.90 0.08
C TRP A 14 -10.18 -8.50 1.30
N ARG A 15 -10.25 -9.40 2.29
CA ARG A 15 -10.66 -9.07 3.66
C ARG A 15 -9.41 -8.93 4.50
N SER A 16 -9.25 -7.78 5.14
CA SER A 16 -8.12 -7.44 5.99
C SER A 16 -8.53 -7.44 7.45
N GLN A 17 -7.67 -7.99 8.30
CA GLN A 17 -7.69 -7.76 9.74
C GLN A 17 -6.35 -7.15 10.11
N ARG A 18 -6.38 -5.96 10.72
CA ARG A 18 -5.21 -5.19 11.12
C ARG A 18 -5.21 -4.99 12.63
N SER A 19 -4.09 -5.29 13.25
CA SER A 19 -3.79 -4.95 14.63
C SER A 19 -2.76 -3.83 14.66
N ALA A 20 -3.10 -2.69 15.25
CA ALA A 20 -2.22 -1.54 15.38
C ALA A 20 -1.89 -1.27 16.85
N HIS A 21 -0.59 -1.15 17.14
CA HIS A 21 -0.07 -0.78 18.44
C HIS A 21 0.36 0.69 18.40
N HIS A 22 -0.40 1.55 19.06
CA HIS A 22 -0.09 2.97 19.21
C HIS A 22 0.81 3.16 20.44
N LEU A 23 2.12 3.22 20.20
CA LEU A 23 3.14 3.14 21.24
C LEU A 23 3.14 4.35 22.17
N ALA A 24 2.82 5.54 21.65
CA ALA A 24 2.72 6.76 22.46
C ALA A 24 1.56 6.71 23.47
N PHE A 25 0.50 5.95 23.16
CA PHE A 25 -0.72 5.86 23.97
C PHE A 25 -0.87 4.52 24.70
N HIS A 26 0.07 3.59 24.49
CA HIS A 26 -0.04 2.21 24.95
C HIS A 26 -1.38 1.56 24.58
N HIS A 27 -1.90 1.92 23.41
CA HIS A 27 -3.21 1.51 22.94
C HIS A 27 -3.09 0.47 21.82
N PHE A 28 -4.02 -0.48 21.83
CA PHE A 28 -4.18 -1.50 20.81
C PHE A 28 -5.50 -1.23 20.11
N GLU A 29 -5.44 -1.18 18.79
CA GLU A 29 -6.58 -0.95 17.90
C GLU A 29 -6.70 -2.14 16.95
N GLU A 30 -7.89 -2.70 16.84
CA GLU A 30 -8.29 -3.66 15.82
C GLU A 30 -9.09 -2.97 14.72
N VAL A 31 -8.67 -3.18 13.47
CA VAL A 31 -9.38 -2.67 12.29
C VAL A 31 -9.67 -3.82 11.34
N THR A 32 -10.94 -3.97 10.97
CA THR A 32 -11.33 -4.86 9.87
C THR A 32 -11.66 -4.03 8.64
N SER A 33 -11.28 -4.50 7.45
CA SER A 33 -11.60 -3.80 6.21
C SER A 33 -11.77 -4.73 5.01
N GLN A 34 -12.52 -4.26 4.03
CA GLN A 34 -12.53 -4.80 2.68
C GLN A 34 -11.64 -3.92 1.80
N ILE A 35 -10.79 -4.56 1.00
CA ILE A 35 -9.87 -3.89 0.08
C ILE A 35 -10.13 -4.44 -1.31
N GLU A 36 -10.28 -3.56 -2.30
CA GLU A 36 -10.37 -3.95 -3.71
C GLU A 36 -9.22 -3.29 -4.48
N ILE A 37 -8.51 -4.11 -5.26
CA ILE A 37 -7.36 -3.69 -6.06
C ILE A 37 -7.68 -4.03 -7.52
N LEU A 38 -7.76 -3.00 -8.36
CA LEU A 38 -8.09 -3.12 -9.77
C LEU A 38 -6.92 -2.62 -10.63
N PRO A 39 -6.61 -3.28 -11.76
CA PRO A 39 -5.60 -2.79 -12.67
C PRO A 39 -6.07 -1.49 -13.32
N LEU A 40 -5.11 -0.62 -13.65
CA LEU A 40 -5.31 0.53 -14.54
C LEU A 40 -4.41 0.36 -15.77
N GLU A 41 -4.81 1.03 -16.85
CA GLU A 41 -3.96 1.15 -18.03
C GLU A 41 -2.97 2.30 -17.87
N ASN A 42 -1.81 2.21 -18.52
CA ASN A 42 -0.79 3.27 -18.50
C ASN A 42 -1.29 4.60 -19.10
N ASP A 43 -2.33 4.55 -19.94
CA ASP A 43 -2.96 5.72 -20.56
C ASP A 43 -4.21 6.23 -19.83
N ASP A 44 -4.58 5.65 -18.67
CA ASP A 44 -5.65 6.17 -17.83
C ASP A 44 -5.35 7.62 -17.43
N GLU A 45 -6.36 8.49 -17.52
CA GLU A 45 -6.20 9.93 -17.28
C GLU A 45 -5.64 10.24 -15.87
N ARG A 46 -5.98 9.43 -14.86
CA ARG A 46 -5.46 9.58 -13.49
C ARG A 46 -3.99 9.20 -13.39
N VAL A 47 -3.57 8.16 -14.12
CA VAL A 47 -2.16 7.73 -14.20
C VAL A 47 -1.34 8.82 -14.89
N ILE A 48 -1.80 9.33 -16.03
CA ILE A 48 -1.13 10.40 -16.78
C ILE A 48 -1.04 11.67 -15.91
N ALA A 49 -2.12 12.04 -15.22
CA ALA A 49 -2.14 13.22 -14.34
C ALA A 49 -1.14 13.08 -13.18
N LEU A 50 -1.09 11.91 -12.54
CA LEU A 50 -0.16 11.64 -11.44
C LEU A 50 1.31 11.65 -11.91
N CYS A 51 1.58 11.07 -13.08
CA CYS A 51 2.92 11.11 -13.70
C CYS A 51 3.34 12.56 -13.98
N LYS A 52 2.47 13.37 -14.59
CA LYS A 52 2.74 14.80 -14.88
C LYS A 52 2.99 15.60 -13.61
N ALA A 53 2.18 15.41 -12.58
CA ALA A 53 2.34 16.09 -11.28
C ALA A 53 3.69 15.80 -10.63
N ASN A 54 4.24 14.60 -10.84
CA ASN A 54 5.53 14.16 -10.31
C ASN A 54 6.69 14.24 -11.32
N GLN A 55 6.47 14.88 -12.48
CA GLN A 55 7.48 15.06 -13.53
C GLN A 55 8.08 13.73 -14.04
N ILE A 56 7.26 12.68 -14.11
CA ILE A 56 7.61 11.36 -14.63
C ILE A 56 7.05 11.20 -16.05
N ASP A 57 7.85 10.65 -16.96
CA ASP A 57 7.38 10.22 -18.28
C ASP A 57 6.46 9.00 -18.11
N PRO A 58 5.19 9.05 -18.55
CA PRO A 58 4.26 7.91 -18.47
C PRO A 58 4.77 6.63 -19.14
N HIS A 59 5.74 6.69 -20.05
CA HIS A 59 6.32 5.49 -20.66
C HIS A 59 7.28 4.73 -19.73
N LEU A 60 7.67 5.32 -18.60
CA LEU A 60 8.57 4.73 -17.60
C LEU A 60 7.82 4.02 -16.47
N VAL A 61 6.48 4.00 -16.50
CA VAL A 61 5.66 3.38 -15.45
C VAL A 61 5.14 2.02 -15.89
N THR A 62 4.82 1.17 -14.92
CA THR A 62 4.30 -0.17 -15.18
C THR A 62 3.26 -0.57 -14.15
N SER A 63 2.35 -1.45 -14.56
CA SER A 63 1.30 -2.03 -13.71
C SER A 63 0.65 -1.04 -12.74
N PRO A 64 0.11 0.10 -13.21
CA PRO A 64 -0.62 1.01 -12.34
C PRO A 64 -1.89 0.34 -11.86
N PHE A 65 -2.34 0.70 -10.66
CA PHE A 65 -3.51 0.10 -10.06
C PHE A 65 -4.28 1.08 -9.19
N TYR A 66 -5.57 0.83 -9.08
CA TYR A 66 -6.49 1.56 -8.23
C TYR A 66 -6.83 0.70 -7.03
N MET A 67 -6.75 1.29 -5.83
CA MET A 67 -7.08 0.62 -4.59
C MET A 67 -8.20 1.37 -3.88
N THR A 68 -9.22 0.65 -3.43
CA THR A 68 -10.25 1.15 -2.51
C THR A 68 -10.23 0.35 -1.22
N TRP A 69 -10.66 0.98 -0.14
CA TRP A 69 -10.90 0.31 1.12
C TRP A 69 -12.10 0.89 1.85
N GLU A 70 -12.74 0.06 2.64
CA GLU A 70 -13.81 0.41 3.58
C GLU A 70 -13.70 -0.52 4.79
N GLY A 71 -13.78 0.03 5.99
CA GLY A 71 -13.58 -0.74 7.21
C GLY A 71 -14.17 -0.06 8.44
N GLU A 72 -13.89 -0.68 9.59
CA GLU A 72 -14.35 -0.27 10.91
C GLU A 72 -13.24 -0.52 11.94
N SER A 73 -13.19 0.33 12.97
CA SER A 73 -12.23 0.26 14.08
C SER A 73 -12.95 0.00 15.40
N ASP A 74 -12.32 -0.74 16.31
CA ASP A 74 -12.80 -0.93 17.67
C ASP A 74 -12.49 0.26 18.60
N TRP A 75 -11.78 1.27 18.10
CA TRP A 75 -11.46 2.49 18.85
C TRP A 75 -12.56 3.56 18.70
N ASP A 76 -12.92 3.91 17.47
CA ASP A 76 -13.91 4.95 17.19
C ASP A 76 -14.98 4.44 16.20
N GLU A 77 -16.16 4.11 16.74
CA GLU A 77 -17.30 3.61 15.97
C GLU A 77 -17.90 4.70 15.03
N ASP A 78 -17.63 5.98 15.29
CA ASP A 78 -18.10 7.09 14.45
C ASP A 78 -17.11 7.43 13.31
N GLU A 79 -15.92 6.82 13.29
CA GLU A 79 -14.89 7.08 12.27
C GLU A 79 -15.18 6.32 10.96
N ILE A 80 -15.33 7.08 9.86
CA ILE A 80 -15.46 6.50 8.53
C ILE A 80 -14.06 6.09 8.02
N LEU A 81 -13.76 4.80 8.08
CA LEU A 81 -12.52 4.22 7.56
C LEU A 81 -12.68 3.77 6.10
N ALA A 82 -13.00 4.73 5.22
CA ALA A 82 -13.12 4.48 3.79
C ALA A 82 -12.21 5.41 2.97
N GLY A 83 -11.71 4.93 1.85
CA GLY A 83 -10.88 5.74 0.96
C GLY A 83 -10.50 5.03 -0.32
N SER A 84 -9.80 5.77 -1.18
CA SER A 84 -9.26 5.24 -2.41
C SER A 84 -7.99 5.96 -2.84
N THR A 85 -7.18 5.31 -3.66
CA THR A 85 -5.97 5.91 -4.21
C THR A 85 -5.53 5.21 -5.49
N VAL A 86 -4.93 5.98 -6.40
CA VAL A 86 -4.17 5.46 -7.54
C VAL A 86 -2.70 5.30 -7.15
N LEU A 87 -2.13 4.14 -7.47
CA LEU A 87 -0.72 3.82 -7.29
C LEU A 87 -0.06 3.52 -8.64
N VAL A 88 1.09 4.12 -8.88
CA VAL A 88 1.82 4.01 -10.16
C VAL A 88 3.28 3.65 -9.87
N PRO A 89 3.66 2.38 -10.07
CA PRO A 89 5.06 1.95 -10.00
C PRO A 89 5.91 2.55 -11.12
N VAL A 90 7.10 3.03 -10.76
CA VAL A 90 8.15 3.56 -11.65
C VAL A 90 9.43 2.77 -11.38
N PRO A 91 9.68 1.67 -12.12
CA PRO A 91 10.87 0.84 -11.94
C PRO A 91 12.16 1.62 -12.19
N ASP A 92 13.21 1.26 -11.45
CA ASP A 92 14.57 1.68 -11.77
C ASP A 92 15.06 0.93 -13.03
N LEU A 93 15.56 1.68 -14.02
CA LEU A 93 16.04 1.14 -15.29
C LEU A 93 17.28 0.26 -15.12
N ASP A 94 18.12 0.55 -14.13
CA ASP A 94 19.35 -0.18 -13.86
C ASP A 94 19.11 -1.37 -12.92
N ASN A 95 18.01 -1.33 -12.15
CA ASN A 95 17.67 -2.38 -11.19
C ASN A 95 16.15 -2.62 -11.09
N PRO A 96 15.60 -3.60 -11.83
CA PRO A 96 14.15 -3.81 -11.92
C PRO A 96 13.51 -4.35 -10.63
N THR A 97 14.29 -4.67 -9.59
CA THR A 97 13.75 -5.07 -8.27
C THR A 97 13.52 -3.87 -7.36
N GLN A 98 13.80 -2.65 -7.77
CA GLN A 98 13.55 -1.45 -6.99
C GLN A 98 12.99 -0.33 -7.85
N GLY A 99 12.49 0.71 -7.21
CA GLY A 99 12.00 1.87 -7.92
C GLY A 99 11.23 2.81 -7.02
N ARG A 100 10.39 3.63 -7.64
CA ARG A 100 9.51 4.57 -6.95
C ARG A 100 8.06 4.15 -7.12
N LEU A 101 7.23 4.46 -6.14
CA LEU A 101 5.80 4.26 -6.17
C LEU A 101 5.14 5.63 -6.04
N LEU A 102 4.56 6.14 -7.12
CA LEU A 102 3.75 7.37 -7.06
C LEU A 102 2.41 7.04 -6.44
N ARG A 103 1.90 7.94 -5.61
CA ARG A 103 0.62 7.77 -4.93
C ARG A 103 -0.16 9.08 -4.99
N GLU A 104 -1.43 8.98 -5.37
CA GLU A 104 -2.31 10.14 -5.50
C GLU A 104 -2.57 10.86 -4.16
N GLN A 105 -2.70 10.10 -3.06
CA GLN A 105 -2.86 10.61 -1.70
C GLN A 105 -2.08 9.75 -0.71
N GLY A 106 -1.33 10.36 0.22
CA GLY A 106 -0.55 9.64 1.24
C GLY A 106 -1.40 8.84 2.24
N TYR A 107 -0.74 7.96 3.03
CA TYR A 107 -1.38 7.20 4.10
C TYR A 107 -1.50 8.01 5.40
N ALA A 108 -0.44 8.74 5.76
CA ALA A 108 -0.36 9.51 7.00
C ALA A 108 -0.66 11.01 6.81
N GLU A 109 -0.46 11.53 5.59
CA GLU A 109 -0.67 12.94 5.26
C GLU A 109 -1.41 13.03 3.92
N THR A 110 -2.22 14.08 3.75
CA THR A 110 -3.03 14.34 2.54
C THR A 110 -2.19 14.84 1.35
N VAL A 111 -0.87 14.94 1.50
CA VAL A 111 0.06 15.40 0.45
C VAL A 111 0.56 14.19 -0.34
N ALA A 112 0.72 14.38 -1.65
CA ALA A 112 1.34 13.40 -2.53
C ALA A 112 2.76 13.08 -2.04
N ALA A 113 3.03 11.80 -1.78
CA ALA A 113 4.35 11.32 -1.41
C ALA A 113 4.80 10.26 -2.43
N ILE A 114 6.06 10.34 -2.81
CA ILE A 114 6.71 9.32 -3.63
C ILE A 114 7.33 8.31 -2.66
N GLY A 115 6.87 7.06 -2.73
CA GLY A 115 7.49 5.97 -2.00
C GLY A 115 8.69 5.40 -2.77
N GLU A 116 9.68 4.89 -2.06
CA GLU A 116 10.76 4.07 -2.60
C GLU A 116 10.46 2.61 -2.28
N TYR A 117 10.41 1.76 -3.29
CA TYR A 117 10.15 0.34 -3.10
C TYR A 117 11.34 -0.54 -3.47
N GLN A 118 11.40 -1.70 -2.82
CA GLN A 118 12.31 -2.78 -3.15
C GLN A 118 11.59 -4.12 -3.02
N LEU A 119 11.69 -4.95 -4.05
CA LEU A 119 11.41 -6.39 -3.98
C LEU A 119 12.68 -7.12 -3.58
N ILE A 120 12.67 -7.72 -2.40
CA ILE A 120 13.81 -8.44 -1.86
C ILE A 120 13.80 -9.92 -2.29
N GLU A 121 14.88 -10.64 -2.00
CA GLU A 121 15.13 -12.00 -2.50
C GLU A 121 14.01 -13.01 -2.17
N ASP A 122 13.37 -12.88 -1.00
CA ASP A 122 12.26 -13.75 -0.57
C ASP A 122 10.91 -13.44 -1.28
N GLY A 123 10.90 -12.43 -2.16
CA GLY A 123 9.70 -11.95 -2.84
C GLY A 123 8.88 -10.95 -2.03
N SER A 124 9.34 -10.46 -0.88
CA SER A 124 8.61 -9.42 -0.17
C SER A 124 8.78 -8.07 -0.85
N PHE A 125 7.72 -7.28 -0.87
CA PHE A 125 7.71 -5.88 -1.25
C PHE A 125 7.94 -5.01 -0.02
N VAL A 126 9.00 -4.23 -0.02
CA VAL A 126 9.32 -3.26 1.01
C VAL A 126 9.07 -1.86 0.44
N LEU A 127 8.36 -1.01 1.17
CA LEU A 127 8.04 0.35 0.78
C LEU A 127 8.45 1.32 1.89
N HIS A 128 9.21 2.34 1.53
CA HIS A 128 9.55 3.46 2.38
C HIS A 128 8.88 4.72 1.83
N THR A 129 8.10 5.41 2.63
CA THR A 129 7.45 6.67 2.23
C THR A 129 7.80 7.74 3.25
N GLN A 130 8.47 8.80 2.79
CA GLN A 130 8.82 9.94 3.63
C GLN A 130 7.74 11.02 3.52
N TYR A 131 7.23 11.47 4.65
CA TYR A 131 6.36 12.63 4.79
C TYR A 131 7.10 13.77 5.50
N GLU A 132 6.48 14.94 5.60
CA GLU A 132 7.09 16.09 6.29
C GLU A 132 7.29 15.78 7.79
N ARG A 133 6.30 15.14 8.43
CA ARG A 133 6.29 14.91 9.88
C ARG A 133 6.48 13.46 10.31
N ALA A 134 6.46 12.54 9.35
CA ALA A 134 6.52 11.12 9.63
C ALA A 134 7.24 10.35 8.51
N THR A 135 7.68 9.14 8.83
CA THR A 135 8.12 8.17 7.83
C THR A 135 7.27 6.92 7.99
N ALA A 136 6.75 6.39 6.88
CA ALA A 136 6.09 5.09 6.85
C ALA A 136 7.01 4.05 6.23
N GLU A 137 7.10 2.88 6.87
CA GLU A 137 7.77 1.70 6.31
C GLU A 137 6.79 0.55 6.28
N GLU A 138 6.71 -0.16 5.16
CA GLU A 138 5.84 -1.31 5.00
C GLU A 138 6.62 -2.48 4.40
N LYS A 139 6.33 -3.70 4.86
CA LYS A 139 6.75 -4.94 4.21
C LYS A 139 5.51 -5.79 3.94
N ILE A 140 5.27 -6.13 2.69
CA ILE A 140 4.12 -6.90 2.21
C ILE A 140 4.62 -8.16 1.50
N TRP A 141 4.05 -9.31 1.81
CA TRP A 141 4.40 -10.56 1.14
C TRP A 141 3.23 -11.53 1.09
N PHE A 142 3.27 -12.46 0.13
CA PHE A 142 2.29 -13.51 -0.01
C PHE A 142 2.76 -14.76 0.75
N ALA A 143 2.02 -15.16 1.79
CA ALA A 143 2.23 -16.44 2.45
C ALA A 143 1.67 -17.59 1.63
N THR A 144 0.56 -17.34 0.92
CA THR A 144 0.01 -18.20 -0.13
C THR A 144 -0.54 -17.30 -1.26
N PRO A 145 -0.96 -17.85 -2.42
CA PRO A 145 -1.60 -17.04 -3.47
C PRO A 145 -2.84 -16.24 -3.02
N ASN A 146 -3.49 -16.67 -1.94
CA ASN A 146 -4.74 -16.11 -1.42
C ASN A 146 -4.61 -15.55 0.02
N LEU A 147 -3.40 -15.48 0.55
CA LEU A 147 -3.12 -14.91 1.87
C LEU A 147 -1.86 -14.05 1.76
N ARG A 148 -2.01 -12.75 1.98
CA ARG A 148 -0.87 -11.84 2.12
C ARG A 148 -0.82 -11.24 3.52
N PHE A 149 0.39 -10.93 3.94
CA PHE A 149 0.67 -10.25 5.18
C PHE A 149 1.29 -8.91 4.91
N ARG A 150 1.04 -7.97 5.81
CA ARG A 150 1.70 -6.67 5.83
C ARG A 150 2.14 -6.37 7.25
N VAL A 151 3.37 -5.92 7.41
CA VAL A 151 3.81 -5.22 8.61
C VAL A 151 4.09 -3.78 8.24
N SER A 152 3.75 -2.85 9.11
CA SER A 152 4.06 -1.45 8.89
C SER A 152 4.47 -0.72 10.17
N LEU A 153 5.30 0.30 10.00
CA LEU A 153 5.73 1.21 11.04
C LEU A 153 5.43 2.64 10.60
N ILE A 154 4.84 3.42 11.49
CA ILE A 154 4.85 4.88 11.40
C ILE A 154 5.90 5.38 12.38
N LYS A 155 6.82 6.18 11.88
CA LYS A 155 7.92 6.77 12.62
C LYS A 155 7.78 8.28 12.69
N THR A 156 8.38 8.89 13.71
CA THR A 156 8.57 10.33 13.79
C THR A 156 9.34 10.85 12.57
N GLY A 157 9.20 12.14 12.23
CA GLY A 157 9.84 12.71 11.05
C GLY A 157 11.37 12.65 11.04
N ASP A 158 12.02 12.50 12.20
CA ASP A 158 13.47 12.24 12.30
C ASP A 158 13.84 10.75 12.12
N GLY A 159 12.86 9.88 11.90
CA GLY A 159 12.98 8.45 11.64
C GLY A 159 13.39 7.59 12.85
N LYS A 160 13.58 8.19 14.04
CA LYS A 160 14.17 7.49 15.20
C LYS A 160 13.14 6.88 16.14
N GLY A 161 12.01 7.56 16.32
CA GLY A 161 10.92 7.07 17.16
C GLY A 161 9.91 6.30 16.33
N VAL A 162 9.49 5.13 16.80
CA VAL A 162 8.30 4.45 16.25
C VAL A 162 7.08 4.94 17.04
N THR A 163 6.08 5.47 16.36
CA THR A 163 4.82 5.91 16.98
C THR A 163 3.76 4.82 16.91
N THR A 164 3.73 4.09 15.80
CA THR A 164 2.74 3.03 15.57
C THR A 164 3.39 1.84 14.87
N ALA A 165 3.08 0.63 15.32
CA ALA A 165 3.46 -0.62 14.66
C ALA A 165 2.21 -1.42 14.35
N SER A 166 2.05 -1.88 13.11
CA SER A 166 0.87 -2.63 12.68
C SER A 166 1.23 -3.95 12.02
N PHE A 167 0.35 -4.93 12.18
CA PHE A 167 0.33 -6.17 11.41
C PHE A 167 -1.04 -6.33 10.75
N SER A 168 -1.07 -6.74 9.49
CA SER A 168 -2.29 -7.06 8.78
C SER A 168 -2.21 -8.44 8.14
N SER A 169 -3.28 -9.22 8.27
CA SER A 169 -3.51 -10.43 7.50
C SER A 169 -4.66 -10.22 6.53
N GLU A 170 -4.42 -10.51 5.27
CA GLU A 170 -5.33 -10.17 4.18
C GLU A 170 -5.63 -11.42 3.35
N ILE A 171 -6.90 -11.85 3.39
CA ILE A 171 -7.38 -13.07 2.76
C ILE A 171 -8.15 -12.70 1.50
N ARG A 172 -7.79 -13.32 0.37
CA ARG A 172 -8.48 -13.10 -0.90
C ARG A 172 -9.92 -13.59 -0.80
N VAL A 173 -10.86 -12.76 -1.23
CA VAL A 173 -12.26 -13.16 -1.43
C VAL A 173 -12.31 -13.97 -2.71
N LEU A 174 -12.51 -15.28 -2.57
CA LEU A 174 -12.79 -16.16 -3.68
C LEU A 174 -14.29 -16.15 -3.91
N ASN A 175 -14.73 -15.83 -5.12
CA ASN A 175 -16.08 -16.17 -5.54
C ASN A 175 -16.10 -17.70 -5.64
N LEU A 176 -16.50 -18.37 -4.55
CA LEU A 176 -17.01 -19.73 -4.66
C LEU A 176 -18.26 -19.58 -5.52
N ALA A 177 -18.22 -20.11 -6.74
CA ALA A 177 -19.44 -20.25 -7.52
C ALA A 177 -20.45 -20.99 -6.62
N ASP A 178 -21.64 -20.43 -6.47
CA ASP A 178 -22.75 -21.12 -5.82
C ASP A 178 -22.89 -22.50 -6.49
N GLU A 179 -22.59 -23.58 -5.75
CA GLU A 179 -22.91 -24.95 -6.14
C GLU A 179 -24.42 -25.20 -6.11
#